data_AF-Q3SGV9-F1
#
_entry.id   AF-Q3SGV9-F1
#
_cell.length_a   1.000
_cell.length_b   1.000
_cell.length_c   1.000
_cell.angle_alpha   90.00
_cell.angle_beta   90.00
_cell.angle_gamma   90.00
#
_symmetry.space_group_name_H-M   'P 1'
#
loop_
_entity.id
_entity.type
_entity.pdbx_description
1 polymer ?
#
loop_
_entity_poly.entity_id
_entity_poly.type
_entity_poly.pdbx_seq_one_letter_code
_entity_poly.pdbx_strand_id
1 'polypeptide(L)'
;MITRLPIPLLAAASLASAAALAADPASPPMPPAEMQQMMKSYTPELRQKAMALSPELKGTIQKLHAGHTRRAKETTLRQVMHEILADYQAVAAALATDNAEFASEAARRLANHRIPKGGLLPYFPLKQVNDADLGVLPTMNEVVEGSALKLADAADAGDLPKAASYLSDIMTGCVACHQKFRGTPGVSSNLLSPVRK
;
A
#
# COMPACT_ATOMS: atom_id res chain seq x y z
N MET A 1 -53.53 -51.68 -5.95
CA MET A 1 -54.52 -50.62 -5.66
C MET A 1 -54.11 -49.95 -4.35
N ILE A 2 -53.53 -48.75 -4.42
CA ILE A 2 -54.09 -47.46 -3.93
C ILE A 2 -54.26 -47.48 -2.40
N THR A 3 -53.43 -46.76 -1.64
CA THR A 3 -53.73 -45.35 -1.29
C THR A 3 -52.45 -44.63 -0.84
N ARG A 4 -52.17 -43.47 -1.47
CA ARG A 4 -51.14 -42.51 -1.05
C ARG A 4 -51.79 -41.43 -0.18
N LEU A 5 -51.17 -41.13 0.96
CA LEU A 5 -51.50 -40.01 1.85
C LEU A 5 -50.80 -38.72 1.35
N PRO A 6 -51.44 -37.54 1.33
CA PRO A 6 -50.75 -36.28 1.09
C PRO A 6 -50.28 -35.65 2.40
N ILE A 7 -48.99 -35.37 2.53
CA ILE A 7 -48.43 -34.50 3.57
C ILE A 7 -48.17 -33.13 2.91
N PRO A 8 -48.69 -32.01 3.47
CA PRO A 8 -48.41 -30.68 2.95
C PRO A 8 -47.04 -30.23 3.45
N LEU A 9 -46.10 -30.00 2.55
CA LEU A 9 -44.81 -29.41 2.93
C LEU A 9 -44.91 -27.88 2.83
N LEU A 10 -44.62 -27.26 3.97
CA LEU A 10 -44.59 -25.84 4.25
C LEU A 10 -43.72 -25.03 3.29
N ALA A 11 -44.19 -23.81 3.03
CA ALA A 11 -43.47 -22.74 2.37
C ALA A 11 -42.15 -22.42 3.09
N ALA A 12 -41.03 -22.50 2.38
CA ALA A 12 -39.76 -21.91 2.79
C ALA A 12 -39.56 -20.63 1.99
N ALA A 13 -39.71 -19.49 2.67
CA ALA A 13 -39.36 -18.18 2.15
C ALA A 13 -37.84 -18.09 2.00
N SER A 14 -37.36 -18.05 0.75
CA SER A 14 -35.95 -17.82 0.44
C SER A 14 -35.59 -16.36 0.72
N LEU A 15 -34.99 -16.10 1.88
CA LEU A 15 -34.33 -14.83 2.15
C LEU A 15 -33.09 -14.72 1.24
N ALA A 16 -33.16 -13.81 0.27
CA ALA A 16 -32.00 -13.39 -0.50
C ALA A 16 -31.06 -12.59 0.40
N SER A 17 -29.96 -13.21 0.82
CA SER A 17 -28.82 -12.49 1.40
C SER A 17 -28.03 -11.82 0.28
N ALA A 18 -28.37 -10.56 -0.01
CA ALA A 18 -27.46 -9.66 -0.71
C ALA A 18 -26.29 -9.36 0.23
N ALA A 19 -25.18 -10.07 0.07
CA ALA A 19 -23.91 -9.67 0.66
C ALA A 19 -23.47 -8.37 -0.03
N ALA A 20 -23.76 -7.24 0.59
CA ALA A 20 -23.11 -5.99 0.25
C ALA A 20 -21.63 -6.15 0.58
N LEU A 21 -20.79 -6.26 -0.46
CA LEU A 21 -19.35 -6.03 -0.35
C LEU A 21 -19.18 -4.62 0.21
N ALA A 22 -18.87 -4.53 1.50
CA ALA A 22 -18.47 -3.28 2.12
C ALA A 22 -17.15 -2.85 1.48
N ALA A 23 -17.18 -1.80 0.67
CA ALA A 23 -15.97 -1.10 0.29
C ALA A 23 -15.30 -0.60 1.57
N ASP A 24 -14.00 -0.87 1.74
CA ASP A 24 -13.24 -0.34 2.87
C ASP A 24 -13.42 1.17 2.95
N PRO A 25 -13.72 1.73 4.15
CA PRO A 25 -13.81 3.17 4.30
C PRO A 25 -12.44 3.78 3.98
N ALA A 26 -12.39 4.60 2.93
CA ALA A 26 -11.20 5.33 2.56
C ALA A 26 -10.63 6.05 3.79
N SER A 27 -9.34 5.80 4.09
CA SER A 27 -8.68 6.43 5.24
C SER A 27 -8.73 7.96 5.09
N PRO A 28 -9.04 8.70 6.17
CA PRO A 28 -9.19 10.15 6.10
C PRO A 28 -7.88 10.81 5.65
N PRO A 29 -7.94 11.88 4.83
CA PRO A 29 -6.75 12.56 4.35
C PRO A 29 -5.90 13.07 5.51
N MET A 30 -4.58 13.15 5.29
CA MET A 30 -3.64 13.64 6.29
C MET A 30 -4.04 15.06 6.77
N PRO A 31 -4.09 15.33 8.09
CA PRO A 31 -4.41 16.65 8.61
C PRO A 31 -3.44 17.73 8.08
N PRO A 32 -3.92 18.95 7.75
CA PRO A 32 -3.07 20.04 7.25
C PRO A 32 -1.86 20.37 8.14
N ALA A 33 -2.02 20.23 9.46
CA ALA A 33 -0.94 20.46 10.43
C ALA A 33 0.22 19.45 10.28
N GLU A 34 -0.09 18.21 9.95
CA GLU A 34 0.92 17.16 9.79
C GLU A 34 1.70 17.34 8.48
N MET A 35 1.01 17.77 7.42
CA MET A 35 1.68 18.16 6.17
C MET A 35 2.59 19.38 6.36
N GLN A 36 2.13 20.40 7.10
CA GLN A 36 2.99 21.53 7.45
C GLN A 36 4.21 21.09 8.28
N GLN A 37 4.03 20.14 9.19
CA GLN A 37 5.12 19.61 10.00
C GLN A 37 6.14 18.85 9.16
N MET A 38 5.71 18.05 8.18
CA MET A 38 6.63 17.40 7.24
C MET A 38 7.43 18.44 6.42
N MET A 39 6.78 19.49 5.92
CA MET A 39 7.43 20.53 5.12
C MET A 39 8.52 21.31 5.88
N LYS A 40 8.46 21.36 7.22
CA LYS A 40 9.53 21.92 8.06
C LYS A 40 10.78 21.07 8.05
N SER A 41 10.67 19.77 7.81
CA SER A 41 11.82 18.86 7.70
C SER A 41 12.50 18.88 6.34
N TYR A 42 11.94 19.59 5.35
CA TYR A 42 12.49 19.64 3.99
C TYR A 42 13.54 20.74 3.83
N THR A 43 14.55 20.48 3.01
CA THR A 43 15.43 21.53 2.47
C THR A 43 14.60 22.60 1.72
N PRO A 44 15.06 23.87 1.64
CA PRO A 44 14.37 24.92 0.91
C PRO A 44 13.98 24.53 -0.53
N GLU A 45 14.88 23.87 -1.25
CA GLU A 45 14.70 23.47 -2.65
C GLU A 45 13.60 22.42 -2.79
N LEU A 46 13.60 21.40 -1.93
CA LEU A 46 12.53 20.40 -1.88
C LEU A 46 11.19 21.05 -1.52
N ARG A 47 11.17 21.97 -0.54
CA ARG A 47 9.96 22.67 -0.12
C ARG A 47 9.36 23.46 -1.29
N GLN A 48 10.18 24.20 -2.03
CA GLN A 48 9.75 24.94 -3.21
C GLN A 48 9.15 24.02 -4.28
N LYS A 49 9.81 22.89 -4.58
CA LYS A 49 9.31 21.91 -5.56
C LYS A 49 8.00 21.26 -5.12
N ALA A 50 7.89 20.86 -3.86
CA ALA A 50 6.67 20.30 -3.30
C ALA A 50 5.50 21.32 -3.33
N MET A 51 5.79 22.60 -3.08
CA MET A 51 4.81 23.68 -3.20
C MET A 51 4.42 23.98 -4.65
N ALA A 52 5.29 23.71 -5.62
CA ALA A 52 5.03 23.92 -7.04
C ALA A 52 4.18 22.82 -7.70
N LEU A 53 4.01 21.66 -7.05
CA LEU A 53 3.16 20.58 -7.59
C LEU A 53 1.70 21.04 -7.76
N SER A 54 1.03 20.47 -8.75
CA SER A 54 -0.40 20.70 -8.98
C SER A 54 -1.25 20.33 -7.75
N PRO A 55 -2.39 21.03 -7.52
CA PRO A 55 -3.31 20.67 -6.44
C PRO A 55 -3.82 19.23 -6.53
N GLU A 56 -4.06 18.74 -7.74
CA GLU A 56 -4.50 17.38 -8.00
C GLU A 56 -3.46 16.35 -7.55
N LEU A 57 -2.20 16.51 -7.98
CA LEU A 57 -1.13 15.60 -7.56
C LEU A 57 -0.89 15.66 -6.05
N LYS A 58 -0.94 16.85 -5.42
CA LYS A 58 -0.84 16.98 -3.96
C LYS A 58 -1.94 16.19 -3.26
N GLY A 59 -3.19 16.27 -3.74
CA GLY A 59 -4.31 15.50 -3.22
C GLY A 59 -4.09 14.00 -3.37
N THR A 60 -3.58 13.56 -4.52
CA THR A 60 -3.21 12.16 -4.77
C THR A 60 -2.14 11.65 -3.81
N ILE A 61 -1.04 12.40 -3.63
CA ILE A 61 0.04 12.04 -2.70
C ILE A 61 -0.48 11.99 -1.25
N GLN A 62 -1.39 12.89 -0.87
CA GLN A 62 -2.01 12.86 0.46
C GLN A 62 -2.84 11.58 0.67
N LYS A 63 -3.61 11.15 -0.33
CA LYS A 63 -4.40 9.90 -0.25
C LYS A 63 -3.50 8.68 -0.09
N LEU A 64 -2.41 8.60 -0.86
CA LEU A 64 -1.42 7.52 -0.73
C LEU A 64 -0.84 7.45 0.69
N HIS A 65 -0.45 8.60 1.27
CA HIS A 65 0.04 8.63 2.65
C HIS A 65 -1.04 8.37 3.71
N ALA A 66 -2.31 8.69 3.42
CA ALA A 66 -3.42 8.49 4.34
C ALA A 66 -3.74 7.01 4.55
N GLY A 67 -3.56 6.16 3.53
CA GLY A 67 -3.70 4.71 3.64
C GLY A 67 -2.73 4.06 4.63
N HIS A 68 -1.71 4.80 5.07
CA HIS A 68 -0.68 4.32 5.98
C HIS A 68 -0.82 4.94 7.38
N THR A 69 -1.32 4.14 8.31
CA THR A 69 -1.48 4.52 9.72
C THR A 69 -0.18 4.40 10.51
N ARG A 70 0.77 3.59 10.03
CA ARG A 70 2.07 3.37 10.67
C ARG A 70 3.08 4.39 10.15
N ARG A 71 3.41 5.40 10.97
CA ARG A 71 4.35 6.47 10.58
C ARG A 71 5.60 6.45 11.44
N ALA A 72 6.75 6.52 10.81
CA ALA A 72 8.01 6.51 11.52
C ALA A 72 8.57 7.92 11.73
N LYS A 73 8.91 8.23 12.99
CA LYS A 73 9.61 9.49 13.32
C LYS A 73 11.08 9.47 12.84
N GLU A 74 11.73 8.32 12.94
CA GLU A 74 13.17 8.17 12.66
C GLU A 74 13.51 7.15 11.56
N THR A 75 12.60 6.23 11.24
CA THR A 75 12.87 5.19 10.24
C THR A 75 13.02 5.79 8.84
N THR A 76 14.17 5.59 8.23
CA THR A 76 14.48 6.01 6.86
C THR A 76 13.82 5.11 5.82
N LEU A 77 13.79 5.54 4.56
CA LEU A 77 13.27 4.71 3.47
C LEU A 77 14.00 3.36 3.36
N ARG A 78 15.31 3.28 3.60
CA ARG A 78 16.04 2.00 3.54
C ARG A 78 15.54 1.01 4.58
N GLN A 79 15.28 1.48 5.80
CA GLN A 79 14.77 0.61 6.87
C GLN A 79 13.34 0.17 6.56
N VAL A 80 12.48 1.07 6.07
CA VAL A 80 11.13 0.70 5.58
C VAL A 80 11.23 -0.35 4.46
N MET A 81 12.14 -0.18 3.50
CA MET A 81 12.35 -1.15 2.42
C MET A 81 12.88 -2.50 2.91
N HIS A 82 13.62 -2.54 4.02
CA HIS A 82 13.98 -3.80 4.67
C HIS A 82 12.79 -4.49 5.34
N GLU A 83 11.88 -3.72 5.95
CA GLU A 83 10.62 -4.27 6.48
C GLU A 83 9.76 -4.85 5.34
N ILE A 84 9.58 -4.10 4.25
CA ILE A 84 8.85 -4.54 3.05
C ILE A 84 9.49 -5.81 2.45
N LEU A 85 10.82 -5.85 2.35
CA LEU A 85 11.54 -7.02 1.84
C LEU A 85 11.31 -8.26 2.72
N ALA A 86 11.32 -8.09 4.05
CA ALA A 86 11.07 -9.20 4.97
C ALA A 86 9.65 -9.75 4.80
N ASP A 87 8.64 -8.88 4.63
CA ASP A 87 7.26 -9.32 4.37
C ASP A 87 7.13 -9.96 2.98
N TYR A 88 7.80 -9.45 1.94
CA TYR A 88 7.84 -10.09 0.62
C TYR A 88 8.42 -11.51 0.68
N GLN A 89 9.53 -11.69 1.40
CA GLN A 89 10.16 -13.00 1.59
C GLN A 89 9.28 -13.95 2.42
N ALA A 90 8.55 -13.42 3.41
CA ALA A 90 7.59 -14.19 4.19
C ALA A 90 6.44 -14.70 3.30
N VAL A 91 5.88 -13.86 2.42
CA VAL A 91 4.87 -14.28 1.44
C VAL A 91 5.42 -15.40 0.55
N ALA A 92 6.61 -15.23 -0.03
CA ALA A 92 7.21 -16.23 -0.90
C ALA A 92 7.42 -17.58 -0.20
N ALA A 93 7.91 -17.56 1.06
CA ALA A 93 8.08 -18.76 1.86
C ALA A 93 6.75 -19.44 2.19
N ALA A 94 5.73 -18.64 2.53
CA ALA A 94 4.38 -19.14 2.84
C ALA A 94 3.74 -19.82 1.63
N LEU A 95 3.79 -19.18 0.44
CA LEU A 95 3.29 -19.76 -0.80
C LEU A 95 4.04 -21.05 -1.18
N ALA A 96 5.36 -21.09 -1.02
CA ALA A 96 6.16 -22.27 -1.32
C ALA A 96 5.93 -23.45 -0.35
N THR A 97 5.21 -23.22 0.75
CA THR A 97 4.92 -24.23 1.79
C THR A 97 3.42 -24.45 1.99
N ASP A 98 2.60 -24.02 1.01
CA ASP A 98 1.14 -24.12 1.02
C ASP A 98 0.49 -23.52 2.29
N ASN A 99 1.09 -22.47 2.86
CA ASN A 99 0.60 -21.80 4.06
C ASN A 99 -0.18 -20.53 3.70
N ALA A 100 -1.48 -20.70 3.47
CA ALA A 100 -2.38 -19.63 3.02
C ALA A 100 -2.50 -18.50 4.04
N GLU A 101 -2.71 -18.84 5.32
CA GLU A 101 -2.90 -17.87 6.40
C GLU A 101 -1.66 -17.00 6.61
N PHE A 102 -0.47 -17.60 6.53
CA PHE A 102 0.76 -16.82 6.65
C PHE A 102 1.00 -15.94 5.42
N ALA A 103 0.64 -16.41 4.23
CA ALA A 103 0.77 -15.64 3.00
C ALA A 103 -0.13 -14.39 3.03
N SER A 104 -1.40 -14.53 3.44
CA SER A 104 -2.32 -13.40 3.49
C SER A 104 -1.92 -12.36 4.53
N GLU A 105 -1.57 -12.79 5.74
CA GLU A 105 -1.10 -11.88 6.79
C GLU A 105 0.19 -11.16 6.41
N ALA A 106 1.16 -11.85 5.80
CA ALA A 106 2.39 -11.22 5.33
C ALA A 106 2.13 -10.20 4.22
N ALA A 107 1.23 -10.49 3.29
CA ALA A 107 0.89 -9.56 2.21
C ALA A 107 0.14 -8.32 2.73
N ARG A 108 -0.76 -8.47 3.72
CA ARG A 108 -1.41 -7.33 4.39
C ARG A 108 -0.39 -6.46 5.13
N ARG A 109 0.64 -7.05 5.77
CA ARG A 109 1.73 -6.27 6.37
C ARG A 109 2.60 -5.54 5.35
N LEU A 110 2.86 -6.16 4.20
CA LEU A 110 3.55 -5.53 3.07
C LEU A 110 2.76 -4.29 2.60
N ALA A 111 1.45 -4.43 2.35
CA ALA A 111 0.58 -3.34 1.92
C ALA A 111 0.44 -2.23 2.98
N ASN A 112 0.50 -2.58 4.27
CA ASN A 112 0.44 -1.63 5.39
C ASN A 112 1.82 -1.41 6.03
N HIS A 113 2.84 -1.18 5.18
CA HIS A 113 4.18 -0.86 5.65
C HIS A 113 4.23 0.51 6.33
N ARG A 114 5.39 0.89 6.88
CA ARG A 114 5.55 2.23 7.49
C ARG A 114 5.79 3.30 6.44
N ILE A 115 5.34 4.53 6.69
CA ILE A 115 5.84 5.71 5.95
C ILE A 115 7.19 6.14 6.53
N PRO A 116 8.21 6.36 5.69
CA PRO A 116 9.53 6.79 6.16
C PRO A 116 9.49 8.22 6.70
N LYS A 117 10.51 8.58 7.48
CA LYS A 117 10.72 9.92 8.03
C LYS A 117 10.61 10.97 6.92
N GLY A 118 9.70 11.92 7.11
CA GLY A 118 9.44 13.01 6.18
C GLY A 118 8.64 12.62 4.93
N GLY A 119 8.04 11.44 4.90
CA GLY A 119 7.29 10.97 3.72
C GLY A 119 8.21 10.53 2.59
N LEU A 120 7.63 10.26 1.42
CA LEU A 120 8.37 9.68 0.29
C LEU A 120 9.22 10.70 -0.48
N LEU A 121 8.71 11.92 -0.67
CA LEU A 121 9.32 12.95 -1.52
C LEU A 121 10.81 13.24 -1.24
N PRO A 122 11.28 13.29 0.01
CA PRO A 122 12.69 13.56 0.29
C PRO A 122 13.64 12.50 -0.28
N TYR A 123 13.18 11.28 -0.52
CA TYR A 123 14.02 10.18 -0.99
C TYR A 123 14.09 10.10 -2.52
N PHE A 124 13.36 10.96 -3.24
CA PHE A 124 13.47 11.07 -4.68
C PHE A 124 14.55 12.08 -5.09
N PRO A 125 15.21 11.86 -6.23
CA PRO A 125 16.01 12.89 -6.89
C PRO A 125 15.19 14.18 -7.07
N LEU A 126 15.72 15.34 -6.67
CA LEU A 126 15.00 16.62 -6.76
C LEU A 126 14.45 16.93 -8.15
N LYS A 127 15.16 16.50 -9.21
CA LYS A 127 14.71 16.68 -10.60
C LYS A 127 13.39 15.96 -10.89
N GLN A 128 13.08 14.88 -10.17
CA GLN A 128 11.88 14.05 -10.30
C GLN A 128 10.73 14.48 -9.38
N VAL A 129 10.93 15.51 -8.55
CA VAL A 129 9.84 16.11 -7.76
C VAL A 129 9.13 17.16 -8.63
N ASN A 130 8.30 16.66 -9.56
CA ASN A 130 7.47 17.44 -10.49
C ASN A 130 6.22 16.63 -10.88
N ASP A 131 5.23 17.28 -11.51
CA ASP A 131 3.96 16.62 -11.85
C ASP A 131 4.12 15.43 -12.82
N ALA A 132 4.98 15.55 -13.84
CA ALA A 132 5.16 14.53 -14.86
C ALA A 132 5.77 13.23 -14.30
N ASP A 133 6.76 13.35 -13.42
CA ASP A 133 7.42 12.20 -12.82
C ASP A 133 6.60 11.57 -11.71
N LEU A 134 5.99 12.37 -10.83
CA LEU A 134 5.23 11.86 -9.67
C LEU A 134 3.81 11.40 -10.02
N GLY A 135 3.29 11.77 -11.20
CA GLY A 135 1.98 11.33 -11.67
C GLY A 135 1.83 9.80 -11.80
N VAL A 136 2.95 9.06 -11.88
CA VAL A 136 2.95 7.60 -11.96
C VAL A 136 2.79 6.89 -10.61
N LEU A 137 2.90 7.61 -9.50
CA LEU A 137 2.87 7.03 -8.15
C LEU A 137 1.59 6.21 -7.87
N PRO A 138 0.37 6.63 -8.27
CA PRO A 138 -0.84 5.82 -8.04
C PRO A 138 -0.79 4.48 -8.74
N THR A 139 -0.33 4.46 -9.99
CA THR A 139 -0.18 3.21 -10.75
C THR A 139 0.87 2.30 -10.11
N MET A 140 2.00 2.86 -9.66
CA MET A 140 3.01 2.06 -8.94
C MET A 140 2.49 1.51 -7.61
N ASN A 141 1.71 2.31 -6.86
CA ASN A 141 1.08 1.90 -5.61
C ASN A 141 0.11 0.74 -5.85
N GLU A 142 -0.74 0.85 -6.87
CA GLU A 142 -1.72 -0.18 -7.22
C GLU A 142 -1.03 -1.51 -7.60
N VAL A 143 0.08 -1.44 -8.34
CA VAL A 143 0.83 -2.65 -8.74
C VAL A 143 1.52 -3.33 -7.56
N VAL A 144 1.95 -2.57 -6.54
CA VAL A 144 2.65 -3.13 -5.38
C VAL A 144 1.67 -3.41 -4.23
N GLU A 145 1.11 -2.38 -3.61
CA GLU A 145 0.21 -2.52 -2.46
C GLU A 145 -1.13 -3.13 -2.88
N GLY A 146 -1.69 -2.71 -4.01
CA GLY A 146 -2.95 -3.25 -4.52
C GLY A 146 -2.83 -4.74 -4.87
N SER A 147 -1.74 -5.17 -5.50
CA SER A 147 -1.46 -6.59 -5.74
C SER A 147 -1.19 -7.36 -4.46
N ALA A 148 -0.57 -6.76 -3.44
CA ALA A 148 -0.41 -7.40 -2.14
C ALA A 148 -1.75 -7.65 -1.43
N LEU A 149 -2.69 -6.71 -1.51
CA LEU A 149 -4.05 -6.92 -1.00
C LEU A 149 -4.80 -8.00 -1.78
N LYS A 150 -4.70 -7.99 -3.12
CA LYS A 150 -5.29 -9.05 -3.98
C LYS A 150 -4.68 -10.42 -3.71
N LEU A 151 -3.38 -10.48 -3.42
CA LEU A 151 -2.69 -11.70 -2.97
C LEU A 151 -3.29 -12.20 -1.67
N ALA A 152 -3.47 -11.32 -0.68
CA ALA A 152 -4.06 -11.68 0.59
C ALA A 152 -5.47 -12.25 0.42
N ASP A 153 -6.32 -11.59 -0.38
CA ASP A 153 -7.69 -12.06 -0.62
C ASP A 153 -7.72 -13.40 -1.37
N ALA A 154 -6.80 -13.63 -2.30
CA ALA A 154 -6.68 -14.92 -3.00
C ALA A 154 -6.20 -16.03 -2.05
N ALA A 155 -5.23 -15.75 -1.18
CA ALA A 155 -4.75 -16.69 -0.19
C ALA A 155 -5.83 -17.02 0.86
N ASP A 156 -6.58 -16.03 1.36
CA ASP A 156 -7.71 -16.24 2.28
C ASP A 156 -8.82 -17.11 1.63
N ALA A 157 -8.97 -17.05 0.31
CA ALA A 157 -9.88 -17.91 -0.46
C ALA A 157 -9.31 -19.31 -0.77
N GLY A 158 -8.07 -19.61 -0.36
CA GLY A 158 -7.38 -20.87 -0.65
C GLY A 158 -6.87 -21.00 -2.10
N ASP A 159 -6.92 -19.93 -2.90
CA ASP A 159 -6.46 -19.91 -4.30
C ASP A 159 -4.97 -19.50 -4.35
N LEU A 160 -4.10 -20.40 -3.88
CA LEU A 160 -2.65 -20.18 -3.86
C LEU A 160 -2.01 -19.98 -5.25
N PRO A 161 -2.46 -20.65 -6.33
CA PRO A 161 -1.97 -20.34 -7.68
C PRO A 161 -2.22 -18.88 -8.09
N LYS A 162 -3.41 -18.34 -7.79
CA LYS A 162 -3.72 -16.93 -8.04
C LYS A 162 -2.98 -15.99 -7.11
N ALA A 163 -2.82 -16.34 -5.84
CA ALA A 163 -1.97 -15.58 -4.92
C ALA A 163 -0.53 -15.47 -5.44
N ALA A 164 0.04 -16.57 -5.96
CA ALA A 164 1.38 -16.60 -6.53
C ALA A 164 1.52 -15.71 -7.78
N SER A 165 0.47 -15.56 -8.62
CA SER A 165 0.54 -14.62 -9.75
C SER A 165 0.69 -13.18 -9.28
N TYR A 166 -0.02 -12.79 -8.22
CA TYR A 166 0.11 -11.43 -7.67
C TYR A 166 1.48 -11.15 -7.05
N LEU A 167 2.19 -12.17 -6.54
CA LEU A 167 3.57 -11.99 -6.06
C LEU A 167 4.51 -11.53 -7.20
N SER A 168 4.26 -11.97 -8.43
CA SER A 168 5.02 -11.54 -9.62
C SER A 168 4.72 -10.08 -9.99
N ASP A 169 3.46 -9.66 -9.87
CA ASP A 169 3.05 -8.26 -10.09
C ASP A 169 3.74 -7.33 -9.08
N ILE A 170 3.78 -7.72 -7.81
CA ILE A 170 4.49 -6.98 -6.74
C ILE A 170 5.95 -6.79 -7.12
N MET A 171 6.66 -7.85 -7.49
CA MET A 171 8.08 -7.77 -7.87
C MET A 171 8.30 -6.85 -9.07
N THR A 172 7.43 -6.92 -10.07
CA THR A 172 7.47 -6.04 -11.25
C THR A 172 7.30 -4.58 -10.85
N GLY A 173 6.34 -4.27 -9.96
CA GLY A 173 6.13 -2.94 -9.40
C GLY A 173 7.33 -2.43 -8.59
N CYS A 174 7.93 -3.28 -7.75
CA CYS A 174 9.14 -2.94 -6.98
C CYS A 174 10.28 -2.50 -7.92
N VAL A 175 10.55 -3.27 -8.98
CA VAL A 175 11.60 -2.97 -9.94
C VAL A 175 11.28 -1.69 -10.73
N ALA A 176 10.03 -1.50 -11.18
CA ALA A 176 9.62 -0.31 -11.93
C ALA A 176 9.81 0.98 -11.10
N CYS A 177 9.38 0.98 -9.84
CA CYS A 177 9.58 2.10 -8.92
C CYS A 177 11.07 2.37 -8.69
N HIS A 178 11.86 1.32 -8.44
CA HIS A 178 13.29 1.45 -8.25
C HIS A 178 14.02 1.97 -9.48
N GLN A 179 13.63 1.57 -10.69
CA GLN A 179 14.23 2.07 -11.93
C GLN A 179 13.90 3.55 -12.16
N LYS A 180 12.67 3.97 -11.86
CA LYS A 180 12.24 5.36 -12.04
C LYS A 180 12.89 6.29 -11.02
N PHE A 181 12.83 5.94 -9.74
CA PHE A 181 13.10 6.87 -8.64
C PHE A 181 14.38 6.60 -7.86
N ARG A 182 15.26 5.69 -8.32
CA ARG A 182 16.49 5.36 -7.58
C ARG A 182 17.31 6.61 -7.27
N GLY A 183 17.44 6.89 -5.97
CA GLY A 183 18.44 7.78 -5.41
C GLY A 183 19.55 6.99 -4.71
N THR A 184 20.30 7.67 -3.84
CA THR A 184 21.22 6.99 -2.92
C THR A 184 20.40 6.26 -1.84
N PRO A 185 20.51 4.92 -1.69
CA PRO A 185 19.60 4.20 -0.81
C PRO A 185 19.71 4.65 0.66
N GLY A 186 18.57 4.97 1.28
CA GLY A 186 18.48 5.24 2.72
C GLY A 186 19.03 6.57 3.24
N VAL A 187 19.59 7.41 2.36
CA VAL A 187 20.05 8.75 2.71
C VAL A 187 19.25 9.74 1.89
N SER A 188 18.52 10.63 2.56
CA SER A 188 17.91 11.78 1.90
C SER A 188 18.77 13.01 2.18
N SER A 189 19.38 13.56 1.14
CA SER A 189 20.00 14.90 1.18
C SER A 189 18.97 16.03 1.25
N ASN A 190 17.68 15.70 1.11
CA ASN A 190 16.58 16.66 1.02
C ASN A 190 15.82 16.81 2.35
N LEU A 191 16.23 16.05 3.38
CA LEU A 191 15.81 16.25 4.76
C LEU A 191 16.81 17.14 5.47
N LEU A 192 16.31 18.14 6.19
CA LEU A 192 17.08 18.85 7.21
C LEU A 192 17.42 17.85 8.31
N SER A 193 18.70 17.75 8.66
CA SER A 193 19.11 17.01 9.85
C SER A 193 18.34 17.56 11.06
N PRO A 194 17.93 16.71 12.02
CA PRO A 194 17.32 17.23 13.24
C PRO A 194 18.27 18.29 13.83
N VAL A 195 17.74 19.47 14.13
CA VAL A 195 18.44 20.43 14.98
C VAL A 195 18.74 19.66 16.26
N ARG A 196 20.01 19.30 16.47
CA ARG A 196 20.45 18.80 17.77
C ARG A 196 20.09 19.90 18.76
N LYS A 197 19.09 19.66 19.59
CA LYS A 197 18.86 20.47 20.77
C LYS A 197 19.98 20.19 21.75
#